data_AF-A0A953SVJ7-F1
#
_entry.id   AF-A0A953SVJ7-F1
#
_cell.length_a   1.000
_cell.length_b   1.000
_cell.length_c   1.000
_cell.angle_alpha   90.00
_cell.angle_beta   90.00
_cell.angle_gamma   90.00
#
_symmetry.space_group_name_H-M   'P 1'
#
loop_
_entity.id
_entity.type
_entity.pdbx_description
1 polymer ?
#
loop_
_entity_poly.entity_id
_entity_poly.type
_entity_poly.pdbx_seq_one_letter_code
_entity_poly.pdbx_strand_id
1 'polypeptide(L)'
;MKGTTTASRASGEAIPLGFAFVLALIPFLLGAVNLHAQSVPGVSAYQFSSGVHPTLDATFENASESEVTTFWRNELKSISAKVTNKKELIGATARIPSASADTIRIFIAVEKPKGALFATAHIAFLTTSGFVGPDSPERELTGCTEWVQQRTVILRRQLAQAELDRATRVLENLTRQLDMLKRENQRAENGILKAQQRGEQAERDKQELEGQLKGLAEPVREAGIDSTEQAQLEKDRLRDQRKMVSRVTRAVKTSQAMEKKVEDLQWAIKKNEEDQVAKQNEVDRQQQVVNDLQEKLRNIR
;
A
#
# COMPACT_ATOMS: atom_id res chain seq x y z
N MET A 1 -18.47 67.24 -23.77
CA MET A 1 -19.04 66.77 -22.47
C MET A 1 -19.15 65.25 -22.56
N LYS A 2 -18.28 64.55 -21.82
CA LYS A 2 -18.63 63.63 -20.71
C LYS A 2 -19.37 62.36 -21.18
N GLY A 3 -18.88 61.14 -20.98
CA GLY A 3 -17.70 60.69 -20.24
C GLY A 3 -17.47 59.19 -20.47
N THR A 4 -16.21 58.82 -20.41
CA THR A 4 -15.64 57.47 -20.38
C THR A 4 -16.03 56.71 -19.11
N THR A 5 -16.18 55.38 -19.18
CA THR A 5 -16.04 54.52 -18.01
C THR A 5 -15.30 53.23 -18.37
N THR A 6 -14.12 53.14 -17.77
CA THR A 6 -13.17 52.04 -17.63
C THR A 6 -13.62 51.03 -16.57
N ALA A 7 -13.38 49.74 -16.81
CA ALA A 7 -13.15 48.71 -15.79
C ALA A 7 -12.35 47.58 -16.47
N SER A 8 -11.03 47.43 -16.30
CA SER A 8 -10.34 46.92 -15.11
C SER A 8 -10.97 45.63 -14.58
N ARG A 9 -10.40 44.47 -14.93
CA ARG A 9 -10.45 43.31 -14.03
C ARG A 9 -9.17 42.50 -14.11
N ALA A 10 -8.64 42.30 -12.91
CA ALA A 10 -7.37 41.74 -12.54
C ALA A 10 -7.13 40.31 -13.02
N SER A 11 -5.86 40.08 -13.36
CA SER A 11 -5.16 38.81 -13.31
C SER A 11 -5.27 38.18 -11.91
N GLY A 12 -5.86 36.99 -11.85
CA GLY A 12 -5.70 36.07 -10.73
C GLY A 12 -5.02 34.81 -11.25
N GLU A 13 -3.69 34.77 -11.19
CA GLU A 13 -2.95 33.54 -11.42
C GLU A 13 -3.20 32.59 -10.26
N ALA A 14 -3.72 31.41 -10.60
CA ALA A 14 -4.00 30.33 -9.69
C ALA A 14 -2.69 29.75 -9.14
N ILE A 15 -2.55 29.80 -7.81
CA ILE A 15 -1.59 29.01 -7.05
C ILE A 15 -2.01 27.54 -7.20
N PRO A 16 -1.14 26.62 -7.68
CA PRO A 16 -1.52 25.22 -7.74
C PRO A 16 -1.65 24.69 -6.32
N LEU A 17 -2.83 24.12 -6.06
CA LEU A 17 -3.21 23.43 -4.84
C LEU A 17 -2.10 22.48 -4.37
N GLY A 18 -1.72 22.64 -3.11
CA GLY A 18 -0.95 21.66 -2.39
C GLY A 18 -1.63 20.30 -2.47
N PHE A 19 -0.88 19.31 -2.95
CA PHE A 19 -1.23 17.90 -2.84
C PHE A 19 -1.26 17.55 -1.35
N ALA A 20 -2.43 17.68 -0.74
CA ALA A 20 -2.73 17.06 0.54
C ALA A 20 -2.82 15.54 0.30
N PHE A 21 -1.69 14.84 0.43
CA PHE A 21 -1.68 13.39 0.51
C PHE A 21 -2.34 13.02 1.84
N VAL A 22 -3.58 12.55 1.76
CA VAL A 22 -4.30 11.98 2.90
C VAL A 22 -3.54 10.74 3.33
N LEU A 23 -2.80 10.88 4.43
CA LEU A 23 -2.14 9.79 5.14
C LEU A 23 -3.25 8.93 5.76
N ALA A 24 -3.74 7.96 5.00
CA ALA A 24 -4.64 6.94 5.49
C ALA A 24 -3.83 6.02 6.43
N LEU A 25 -3.82 6.39 7.71
CA LEU A 25 -3.28 5.58 8.80
C LEU A 25 -4.20 4.36 8.94
N ILE A 26 -3.84 3.24 8.30
CA ILE A 26 -4.53 1.96 8.51
C ILE A 26 -4.05 1.44 9.86
N PRO A 27 -4.92 1.29 10.88
CA PRO A 27 -4.52 0.72 12.14
C PRO A 27 -4.39 -0.80 11.93
N PHE A 28 -3.19 -1.30 11.68
CA PHE A 28 -2.93 -2.73 11.75
C PHE A 28 -2.73 -3.11 13.21
N LEU A 29 -3.70 -3.84 13.76
CA LEU A 29 -3.62 -4.42 15.09
C LEU A 29 -2.36 -5.29 15.16
N LEU A 30 -1.40 -4.86 16.00
CA LEU A 30 -0.37 -5.71 16.57
C LEU A 30 -1.06 -6.71 17.51
N GLY A 31 -1.61 -7.78 16.94
CA GLY A 31 -1.97 -8.97 17.69
C GLY A 31 -0.69 -9.67 18.10
N ALA A 32 -0.43 -9.74 19.41
CA ALA A 32 0.62 -10.59 19.96
C ALA A 32 0.42 -12.01 19.42
N VAL A 33 1.34 -12.46 18.57
CA VAL A 33 1.27 -13.78 17.95
C VAL A 33 1.68 -14.79 19.02
N ASN A 34 0.71 -15.25 19.80
CA ASN A 34 0.94 -16.37 20.71
C ASN A 34 1.20 -17.62 19.88
N LEU A 35 2.45 -18.09 19.87
CA LEU A 35 2.80 -19.44 19.40
C LEU A 35 2.05 -20.46 20.27
N HIS A 36 0.85 -20.85 19.86
CA HIS A 36 0.20 -22.03 20.42
C HIS A 36 0.69 -23.27 19.69
N ALA A 37 1.27 -24.15 20.49
CA ALA A 37 1.81 -25.44 20.13
C ALA A 37 0.77 -26.35 19.46
N GLN A 38 1.30 -27.27 18.65
CA GLN A 38 0.65 -28.37 17.96
C GLN A 38 -0.49 -29.00 18.77
N SER A 39 -1.74 -28.72 18.41
CA SER A 39 -2.88 -29.47 18.93
C SER A 39 -3.14 -30.69 18.05
N VAL A 40 -2.84 -31.87 18.59
CA VAL A 40 -3.53 -33.12 18.20
C VAL A 40 -5.04 -32.84 18.28
N PRO A 41 -5.87 -33.32 17.33
CA PRO A 41 -7.31 -33.14 17.41
C PRO A 41 -7.81 -33.60 18.78
N GLY A 42 -8.46 -32.69 19.50
CA GLY A 42 -8.98 -33.01 20.83
C GLY A 42 -10.17 -33.95 20.67
N VAL A 43 -10.22 -35.02 21.45
CA VAL A 43 -11.45 -35.82 21.54
C VAL A 43 -12.46 -35.04 22.38
N SER A 44 -13.62 -34.79 21.80
CA SER A 44 -14.70 -34.00 22.39
C SER A 44 -16.04 -34.67 22.08
N ALA A 45 -17.14 -33.97 22.32
CA ALA A 45 -18.47 -34.38 21.90
C ALA A 45 -19.23 -33.17 21.36
N TYR A 46 -20.00 -33.39 20.28
CA TYR A 46 -20.79 -32.33 19.64
C TYR A 46 -22.20 -32.80 19.30
N GLN A 47 -23.17 -31.88 19.36
CA GLN A 47 -24.56 -32.12 19.01
C GLN A 47 -24.77 -31.96 17.50
N PHE A 48 -24.87 -33.09 16.80
CA PHE A 48 -25.26 -33.15 15.39
C PHE A 48 -26.77 -33.33 15.23
N SER A 49 -27.26 -33.31 13.99
CA SER A 49 -28.67 -33.56 13.67
C SER A 49 -29.17 -34.95 14.09
N SER A 50 -28.26 -35.91 14.24
CA SER A 50 -28.53 -37.29 14.65
C SER A 50 -28.33 -37.57 16.14
N GLY A 51 -27.91 -36.59 16.94
CA GLY A 51 -27.60 -36.77 18.37
C GLY A 51 -26.24 -36.20 18.77
N VAL A 52 -25.88 -36.39 20.04
CA VAL A 52 -24.54 -36.07 20.56
C VAL A 52 -23.60 -37.22 20.24
N HIS A 53 -22.50 -36.93 19.56
CA HIS A 53 -21.51 -37.94 19.16
C HIS A 53 -20.10 -37.51 19.56
N PRO A 54 -19.19 -38.47 19.81
CA PRO A 54 -17.77 -38.18 19.96
C PRO A 54 -17.21 -37.50 18.70
N THR A 55 -16.35 -36.50 18.91
CA THR A 55 -15.73 -35.74 17.82
C THR A 55 -14.22 -35.65 17.97
N LEU A 56 -13.56 -35.48 16.82
CA LEU A 56 -12.21 -34.99 16.71
C LEU A 56 -12.28 -33.51 16.33
N ASP A 57 -11.89 -32.64 17.26
CA ASP A 57 -12.01 -31.20 17.10
C ASP A 57 -10.73 -30.60 16.50
N ALA A 58 -10.88 -29.81 15.45
CA ALA A 58 -9.79 -29.08 14.80
C ALA A 58 -10.04 -27.57 14.84
N THR A 59 -9.09 -26.81 15.41
CA THR A 59 -9.19 -25.35 15.55
C THR A 59 -8.33 -24.61 14.53
N PHE A 60 -8.90 -23.54 13.98
CA PHE A 60 -8.30 -22.68 12.96
C PHE A 60 -8.36 -21.21 13.40
N GLU A 61 -7.19 -20.62 13.62
CA GLU A 61 -7.04 -19.21 13.97
C GLU A 61 -7.34 -18.30 12.78
N ASN A 62 -8.03 -17.19 13.02
CA ASN A 62 -8.35 -16.15 12.05
C ASN A 62 -9.11 -16.61 10.79
N ALA A 63 -9.58 -17.85 10.76
CA ALA A 63 -10.40 -18.38 9.68
C ALA A 63 -11.87 -17.99 9.86
N SER A 64 -12.58 -17.74 8.77
CA SER A 64 -14.04 -17.63 8.78
C SER A 64 -14.69 -19.02 8.79
N GLU A 65 -15.90 -19.11 9.35
CA GLU A 65 -16.71 -20.33 9.31
C GLU A 65 -16.92 -20.82 7.86
N SER A 66 -17.14 -19.89 6.93
CA SER A 66 -17.34 -20.18 5.52
C SER A 66 -16.11 -20.80 4.85
N GLU A 67 -14.90 -20.29 5.12
CA GLU A 67 -13.66 -20.83 4.58
C GLU A 67 -13.41 -22.27 5.08
N VAL A 68 -13.54 -22.49 6.38
CA VAL A 68 -13.36 -23.81 7.00
C VAL A 68 -14.42 -24.80 6.48
N THR A 69 -15.69 -24.38 6.42
CA THR A 69 -16.79 -25.20 5.88
C THR A 69 -16.56 -25.55 4.41
N THR A 70 -16.10 -24.58 3.61
CA THR A 70 -15.85 -24.80 2.18
C THR A 70 -14.68 -25.77 1.97
N PHE A 71 -13.61 -25.64 2.75
CA PHE A 71 -12.49 -26.58 2.74
C PHE A 71 -12.97 -28.01 3.04
N TRP A 72 -13.63 -28.22 4.18
CA TRP A 72 -14.09 -29.55 4.58
C TRP A 72 -15.12 -30.14 3.60
N ARG A 73 -15.97 -29.30 3.00
CA ARG A 73 -16.89 -29.75 1.94
C ARG A 73 -16.14 -30.30 0.74
N ASN A 74 -15.05 -29.65 0.32
CA ASN A 74 -14.24 -30.09 -0.81
C ASN A 74 -13.46 -31.37 -0.48
N GLU A 75 -12.92 -31.48 0.73
CA GLU A 75 -12.29 -32.71 1.23
C GLU A 75 -13.29 -33.87 1.26
N LEU A 76 -14.51 -33.66 1.75
CA LEU A 76 -15.52 -34.71 1.76
C LEU A 76 -15.94 -35.15 0.35
N LYS A 77 -16.02 -34.22 -0.61
CA LYS A 77 -16.36 -34.53 -2.00
C LYS A 77 -15.32 -35.42 -2.68
N SER A 78 -14.06 -35.36 -2.27
CA SER A 78 -13.00 -36.19 -2.89
C SER A 78 -13.03 -37.64 -2.40
N ILE A 79 -13.59 -37.90 -1.21
CA ILE A 79 -13.60 -39.24 -0.59
C ILE A 79 -14.97 -39.88 -0.44
N SER A 80 -16.06 -39.11 -0.58
CA SER A 80 -17.45 -39.57 -0.34
C SER A 80 -18.24 -39.67 -1.64
N ALA A 81 -19.11 -40.67 -1.74
CA ALA A 81 -20.01 -40.80 -2.90
C ALA A 81 -21.09 -39.70 -2.93
N LYS A 82 -21.50 -39.20 -1.76
CA LYS A 82 -22.50 -38.13 -1.63
C LYS A 82 -22.16 -37.22 -0.46
N VAL A 83 -22.23 -35.92 -0.70
CA VAL A 83 -22.07 -34.89 0.35
C VAL A 83 -23.35 -34.07 0.45
N THR A 84 -23.95 -34.01 1.64
CA THR A 84 -25.08 -33.11 1.92
C THR A 84 -24.64 -31.96 2.80
N ASN A 85 -25.23 -30.78 2.59
CA ASN A 85 -24.83 -29.53 3.24
C ASN A 85 -26.09 -28.79 3.73
N LYS A 86 -26.71 -29.29 4.81
CA LYS A 86 -27.87 -28.63 5.44
C LYS A 86 -27.39 -27.81 6.64
N LYS A 87 -27.50 -28.36 7.85
CA LYS A 87 -26.97 -27.77 9.09
C LYS A 87 -25.53 -28.17 9.37
N GLU A 88 -25.14 -29.33 8.85
CA GLU A 88 -23.82 -29.92 8.95
C GLU A 88 -23.45 -30.52 7.59
N LEU A 89 -22.16 -30.72 7.36
CA LEU A 89 -21.68 -31.47 6.22
C LEU A 89 -21.76 -32.96 6.56
N ILE A 90 -22.39 -33.75 5.69
CA ILE A 90 -22.44 -35.20 5.84
C ILE A 90 -21.87 -35.84 4.58
N GLY A 91 -20.73 -36.51 4.74
CA GLY A 91 -20.15 -37.38 3.72
C GLY A 91 -20.66 -38.81 3.90
N ALA A 92 -21.44 -39.30 2.94
CA ALA A 92 -21.92 -40.68 2.94
C ALA A 92 -21.01 -41.56 2.07
N THR A 93 -20.78 -42.79 2.55
CA THR A 93 -19.98 -43.80 1.83
C THR A 93 -18.56 -43.29 1.57
N ALA A 94 -17.96 -42.65 2.58
CA ALA A 94 -16.60 -42.12 2.52
C ALA A 94 -15.57 -43.25 2.67
N ARG A 95 -14.43 -43.14 1.99
CA ARG A 95 -13.34 -44.12 2.10
C ARG A 95 -12.13 -43.52 2.83
N ILE A 96 -11.82 -44.07 3.99
CA ILE A 96 -10.58 -43.80 4.76
C ILE A 96 -9.92 -45.16 5.07
N PRO A 97 -9.09 -45.70 4.16
CA PRO A 97 -8.55 -47.07 4.28
C PRO A 97 -7.72 -47.34 5.55
N SER A 98 -7.08 -46.29 6.09
CA SER A 98 -6.34 -46.36 7.35
C SER A 98 -7.28 -46.64 8.53
N ALA A 99 -8.48 -46.05 8.54
CA ALA A 99 -9.46 -46.19 9.62
C ALA A 99 -10.33 -47.45 9.48
N SER A 100 -10.84 -47.74 8.28
CA SER A 100 -11.72 -48.89 8.03
C SER A 100 -11.51 -49.48 6.64
N ALA A 101 -11.71 -50.79 6.51
CA ALA A 101 -11.79 -51.45 5.20
C ALA A 101 -13.10 -51.13 4.47
N ASP A 102 -14.16 -50.83 5.23
CA ASP A 102 -15.47 -50.48 4.73
C ASP A 102 -15.63 -48.97 4.53
N THR A 103 -16.74 -48.59 3.91
CA THR A 103 -17.10 -47.18 3.76
C THR A 103 -17.71 -46.65 5.06
N ILE A 104 -17.30 -45.45 5.46
CA ILE A 104 -17.74 -44.80 6.68
C ILE A 104 -18.67 -43.62 6.36
N ARG A 105 -19.34 -43.08 7.39
CA ARG A 105 -20.06 -41.81 7.29
C ARG A 105 -19.35 -40.76 8.14
N ILE A 106 -19.20 -39.55 7.61
CA ILE A 106 -18.49 -38.45 8.26
C ILE A 106 -19.46 -37.30 8.45
N PHE A 107 -19.49 -36.75 9.66
CA PHE A 107 -20.27 -35.57 10.02
C PHE A 107 -19.30 -34.45 10.40
N ILE A 108 -19.49 -33.26 9.83
CA ILE A 108 -18.66 -32.09 10.13
C ILE A 108 -19.57 -30.90 10.39
N ALA A 109 -19.46 -30.33 11.58
CA ALA A 109 -20.04 -29.04 11.94
C ALA A 109 -18.91 -28.04 12.19
N VAL A 110 -19.08 -26.81 11.73
CA VAL A 110 -18.10 -25.74 11.94
C VAL A 110 -18.76 -24.68 12.79
N GLU A 111 -18.14 -24.33 13.91
CA GLU A 111 -18.61 -23.29 14.80
C GLU A 111 -17.58 -22.18 14.91
N LYS A 112 -18.05 -20.94 14.78
CA LYS A 112 -17.29 -19.74 15.14
C LYS A 112 -18.14 -18.87 16.05
N PRO A 113 -17.94 -18.92 17.37
CA PRO A 113 -18.67 -18.06 18.29
C PRO A 113 -18.46 -16.59 17.93
N LYS A 114 -19.49 -15.76 18.14
CA LYS A 114 -19.42 -14.33 17.79
C LYS A 114 -18.29 -13.65 18.59
N GLY A 115 -17.35 -13.02 17.87
CA GLY A 115 -16.17 -12.37 18.46
C GLY A 115 -15.01 -13.32 18.77
N ALA A 116 -15.15 -14.63 18.51
CA ALA A 116 -14.04 -15.56 18.65
C ALA A 116 -13.01 -15.37 17.52
N LEU A 117 -11.74 -15.51 17.87
CA LEU A 117 -10.62 -15.51 16.94
C LEU A 117 -10.45 -16.85 16.22
N PHE A 118 -11.07 -17.91 16.72
CA PHE A 118 -10.93 -19.27 16.22
C PHE A 118 -12.25 -19.80 15.68
N ALA A 119 -12.17 -20.53 14.57
CA ALA A 119 -13.24 -21.41 14.11
C ALA A 119 -12.87 -22.86 14.46
N THR A 120 -13.82 -23.63 14.96
CA THR A 120 -13.65 -25.03 15.34
C THR A 120 -14.46 -25.92 14.41
N ALA A 121 -13.82 -26.92 13.81
CA ALA A 121 -14.49 -27.98 13.10
C ALA A 121 -14.64 -29.19 14.02
N HIS A 122 -15.88 -29.59 14.28
CA HIS A 122 -16.26 -30.77 15.04
C HIS A 122 -16.52 -31.92 14.06
N ILE A 123 -15.71 -32.98 14.13
CA ILE A 123 -15.73 -34.06 13.13
C ILE A 123 -16.06 -35.38 13.80
N ALA A 124 -17.20 -35.99 13.46
CA ALA A 124 -17.59 -37.31 13.92
C ALA A 124 -17.52 -38.33 12.78
N PHE A 125 -17.10 -39.56 13.10
CA PHE A 125 -17.02 -40.68 12.17
C PHE A 125 -17.94 -41.79 12.64
N LEU A 126 -18.74 -42.35 11.73
CA LEU A 126 -19.60 -43.49 11.97
C LEU A 126 -19.13 -44.66 11.10
N THR A 127 -18.62 -45.70 11.75
CA THR A 127 -18.18 -46.96 11.16
C THR A 127 -19.25 -48.04 11.36
N THR A 128 -18.95 -49.29 10.99
CA THR A 128 -19.81 -50.44 11.25
C THR A 128 -19.87 -50.81 12.73
N SER A 129 -18.85 -50.45 13.53
CA SER A 129 -18.76 -50.71 14.96
C SER A 129 -19.43 -49.61 15.81
N GLY A 130 -19.66 -48.43 15.24
CA GLY A 130 -20.34 -47.32 15.92
C GLY A 130 -19.70 -45.97 15.61
N PHE A 131 -19.96 -44.98 16.45
CA PHE A 131 -19.23 -43.71 16.36
C PHE A 131 -17.82 -43.87 16.90
N VAL A 132 -16.84 -43.32 16.18
CA VAL A 132 -15.44 -43.37 16.58
C VAL A 132 -15.21 -42.44 17.76
N GLY A 133 -14.76 -43.00 18.87
CA GLY A 133 -14.45 -42.32 20.12
C GLY A 133 -13.34 -43.03 20.90
N PRO A 134 -13.13 -42.69 22.18
CA PRO A 134 -12.07 -43.26 23.01
C PRO A 134 -12.09 -44.79 23.13
N ASP A 135 -13.29 -45.38 23.11
CA ASP A 135 -13.50 -46.83 23.29
C ASP A 135 -13.50 -47.60 21.96
N SER A 136 -13.25 -46.93 20.83
CA SER A 136 -13.27 -47.55 19.50
C SER A 136 -12.01 -48.37 19.23
N PRO A 137 -12.05 -49.30 18.24
CA PRO A 137 -10.85 -50.04 17.84
C PRO A 137 -9.70 -49.09 17.48
N GLU A 138 -8.49 -49.43 17.94
CA GLU A 138 -7.29 -48.58 17.80
C GLU A 138 -7.06 -48.13 16.35
N ARG A 139 -7.28 -49.03 15.40
CA ARG A 139 -7.18 -48.73 13.96
C ARG A 139 -8.15 -47.63 13.51
N GLU A 140 -9.40 -47.70 13.96
CA GLU A 140 -10.43 -46.72 13.59
C GLU A 140 -10.10 -45.35 14.16
N LEU A 141 -9.78 -45.30 15.46
CA LEU A 141 -9.46 -44.06 16.16
C LEU A 141 -8.18 -43.41 15.59
N THR A 142 -7.11 -44.20 15.43
CA THR A 142 -5.83 -43.72 14.89
C THR A 142 -5.99 -43.26 13.46
N GLY A 143 -6.61 -44.08 12.60
CA GLY A 143 -6.81 -43.73 11.19
C GLY A 143 -7.67 -42.48 10.98
N CYS A 144 -8.73 -42.30 11.79
CA CYS A 144 -9.55 -41.08 11.75
C CYS A 144 -8.76 -39.86 12.28
N THR A 145 -8.01 -40.04 13.36
CA THR A 145 -7.17 -38.99 13.94
C THR A 145 -6.11 -38.50 12.98
N GLU A 146 -5.37 -39.41 12.35
CA GLU A 146 -4.38 -39.08 11.31
C GLU A 146 -5.03 -38.39 10.11
N TRP A 147 -6.22 -38.85 9.69
CA TRP A 147 -6.93 -38.23 8.59
C TRP A 147 -7.30 -36.78 8.91
N VAL A 148 -7.87 -36.51 10.10
CA VAL A 148 -8.20 -35.16 10.55
C VAL A 148 -6.95 -34.30 10.70
N GLN A 149 -5.88 -34.84 11.31
CA GLN A 149 -4.60 -34.15 11.46
C GLN A 149 -4.05 -33.68 10.10
N GLN A 150 -3.90 -34.59 9.14
CA GLN A 150 -3.35 -34.27 7.83
C GLN A 150 -4.12 -33.15 7.13
N ARG A 151 -5.45 -33.14 7.22
CA ARG A 151 -6.31 -32.15 6.55
C ARG A 151 -6.29 -30.82 7.28
N THR A 152 -6.22 -30.88 8.61
CA THR A 152 -6.03 -29.69 9.45
C THR A 152 -4.70 -29.00 9.14
N VAL A 153 -3.62 -29.75 8.97
CA VAL A 153 -2.31 -29.22 8.56
C VAL A 153 -2.38 -28.58 7.18
N ILE A 154 -3.06 -29.22 6.21
CA ILE A 154 -3.26 -28.65 4.87
C ILE A 154 -3.98 -27.30 4.95
N LEU A 155 -5.11 -27.23 5.65
CA LEU A 155 -5.87 -25.99 5.76
C LEU A 155 -5.08 -24.90 6.51
N ARG A 156 -4.38 -25.26 7.59
CA ARG A 156 -3.50 -24.31 8.31
C ARG A 156 -2.42 -23.72 7.40
N ARG A 157 -1.80 -24.55 6.54
CA ARG A 157 -0.84 -24.06 5.54
C ARG A 157 -1.48 -23.15 4.51
N GLN A 158 -2.67 -23.48 4.01
CA GLN A 158 -3.39 -22.63 3.06
C GLN A 158 -3.74 -21.26 3.65
N LEU A 159 -4.23 -21.24 4.90
CA LEU A 159 -4.57 -20.00 5.60
C LEU A 159 -3.31 -19.14 5.87
N ALA A 160 -2.24 -19.76 6.37
CA ALA A 160 -0.98 -19.07 6.61
C ALA A 160 -0.36 -18.54 5.31
N GLN A 161 -0.42 -19.30 4.21
CA GLN A 161 0.05 -18.85 2.90
C GLN A 161 -0.78 -17.66 2.40
N ALA A 162 -2.11 -17.71 2.51
CA ALA A 162 -2.98 -16.62 2.10
C ALA A 162 -2.78 -15.34 2.94
N GLU A 163 -2.42 -15.48 4.23
CA GLU A 163 -2.02 -14.36 5.09
C GLU A 163 -0.67 -13.79 4.66
N LEU A 164 0.33 -14.64 4.42
CA LEU A 164 1.65 -14.25 3.91
C LEU A 164 1.53 -13.50 2.57
N ASP A 165 0.75 -14.02 1.62
CA ASP A 165 0.55 -13.38 0.32
C ASP A 165 -0.05 -11.98 0.45
N ARG A 166 -1.01 -11.79 1.38
CA ARG A 166 -1.59 -10.47 1.67
C ARG A 166 -0.53 -9.53 2.26
N ALA A 167 0.26 -10.00 3.23
CA ALA A 167 1.31 -9.20 3.86
C ALA A 167 2.41 -8.80 2.86
N THR A 168 2.80 -9.72 1.95
CA THR A 168 3.78 -9.45 0.89
C THR A 168 3.26 -8.40 -0.09
N ARG A 169 1.98 -8.44 -0.48
CA ARG A 169 1.38 -7.40 -1.34
C ARG A 169 1.39 -6.01 -0.69
N VAL A 170 1.15 -5.95 0.62
CA VAL A 170 1.24 -4.68 1.37
C VAL A 170 2.68 -4.16 1.35
N LEU A 171 3.65 -5.02 1.63
CA LEU A 171 5.08 -4.68 1.57
C LEU A 171 5.46 -4.14 0.19
N GLU A 172 5.09 -4.84 -0.89
CA GLU A 172 5.37 -4.39 -2.26
C GLU A 172 4.80 -3.00 -2.55
N ASN A 173 3.59 -2.71 -2.08
CA ASN A 173 2.98 -1.39 -2.26
C ASN A 173 3.75 -0.31 -1.49
N LEU A 174 4.13 -0.57 -0.25
CA LEU A 174 4.94 0.37 0.56
C LEU A 174 6.30 0.65 -0.08
N THR A 175 6.99 -0.39 -0.58
CA THR A 175 8.26 -0.25 -1.30
C THR A 175 8.08 0.59 -2.57
N ARG A 176 7.02 0.36 -3.36
CA ARG A 176 6.72 1.19 -4.54
C ARG A 176 6.47 2.65 -4.19
N GLN A 177 5.75 2.92 -3.09
CA GLN A 177 5.53 4.29 -2.62
C GLN A 177 6.85 4.97 -2.22
N LEU A 178 7.73 4.26 -1.51
CA LEU A 178 9.06 4.76 -1.16
C LEU A 178 9.90 5.08 -2.41
N ASP A 179 9.88 4.21 -3.42
CA ASP A 179 10.58 4.45 -4.68
C ASP A 179 10.05 5.66 -5.44
N MET A 180 8.74 5.91 -5.38
CA MET A 180 8.13 7.11 -5.96
C MET A 180 8.62 8.37 -5.24
N LEU A 181 8.68 8.37 -3.91
CA LEU A 181 9.22 9.49 -3.13
C LEU A 181 10.69 9.77 -3.50
N LYS A 182 11.52 8.72 -3.61
CA LYS A 182 12.93 8.86 -4.06
C LYS A 182 13.04 9.48 -5.44
N ARG A 183 12.18 9.07 -6.39
CA ARG A 183 12.15 9.65 -7.74
C ARG A 183 11.66 11.10 -7.73
N GLU A 184 10.71 11.46 -6.88
CA GLU A 184 10.27 12.85 -6.72
C GLU A 184 11.41 13.73 -6.19
N ASN A 185 12.18 13.23 -5.22
CA ASN A 185 13.35 13.93 -4.72
C ASN A 185 14.39 14.19 -5.85
N GLN A 186 14.72 13.16 -6.63
CA GLN A 186 15.61 13.30 -7.80
C GLN A 186 15.08 14.30 -8.84
N ARG A 187 13.76 14.37 -9.06
CA ARG A 187 13.16 15.37 -9.96
C ARG A 187 13.28 16.78 -9.40
N ALA A 188 13.11 16.95 -8.09
CA ALA A 188 13.27 18.24 -7.42
C ALA A 188 14.72 18.72 -7.48
N GLU A 189 15.70 17.85 -7.22
CA GLU A 189 17.13 18.15 -7.37
C GLU A 189 17.48 18.61 -8.79
N ASN A 190 17.02 17.88 -9.80
CA ASN A 190 17.19 18.28 -11.20
C ASN A 190 16.47 19.61 -11.53
N GLY A 191 15.35 19.87 -10.85
CA GLY A 191 14.63 21.14 -10.91
C GLY A 191 15.44 22.30 -10.35
N ILE A 192 16.13 22.09 -9.23
CA ILE A 192 17.03 23.07 -8.60
C ILE A 192 18.18 23.40 -9.55
N LEU A 193 18.86 22.40 -10.11
CA LEU A 193 19.97 22.63 -11.05
C LEU A 193 19.54 23.48 -12.25
N LYS A 194 18.38 23.17 -12.84
CA LYS A 194 17.84 23.95 -13.96
C LYS A 194 17.42 25.36 -13.56
N ALA A 195 16.87 25.53 -12.35
CA ALA A 195 16.48 26.84 -11.84
C ALA A 195 17.72 27.72 -11.57
N GLN A 196 18.76 27.15 -10.95
CA GLN A 196 20.05 27.80 -10.72
C GLN A 196 20.70 28.26 -12.03
N GLN A 197 20.82 27.36 -13.03
CA GLN A 197 21.39 27.71 -14.34
C GLN A 197 20.63 28.86 -15.03
N ARG A 198 19.30 28.89 -14.94
CA ARG A 198 18.47 29.97 -15.49
C ARG A 198 18.60 31.26 -14.71
N GLY A 199 18.68 31.19 -13.38
CA GLY A 199 18.91 32.35 -12.51
C GLY A 199 20.27 32.99 -12.80
N GLU A 200 21.33 32.19 -12.88
CA GLU A 200 22.68 32.64 -13.24
C GLU A 200 22.72 33.30 -14.62
N GLN A 201 22.03 32.71 -15.62
CA GLN A 201 21.96 33.34 -16.95
C GLN A 201 21.23 34.68 -16.90
N ALA A 202 20.12 34.77 -16.14
CA ALA A 202 19.39 36.02 -15.99
C ALA A 202 20.23 37.10 -15.29
N GLU A 203 21.06 36.74 -14.31
CA GLU A 203 22.00 37.69 -13.69
C GLU A 203 23.12 38.13 -14.64
N ARG A 204 23.66 37.21 -15.47
CA ARG A 204 24.63 37.58 -16.52
C ARG A 204 24.02 38.55 -17.53
N ASP A 205 22.82 38.26 -18.03
CA ASP A 205 22.10 39.13 -18.97
C ASP A 205 21.83 40.50 -18.36
N LYS A 206 21.42 40.54 -17.08
CA LYS A 206 21.23 41.79 -16.33
C LYS A 206 22.52 42.60 -16.27
N GLN A 207 23.65 41.99 -15.90
CA GLN A 207 24.95 42.68 -15.81
C GLN A 207 25.37 43.26 -17.17
N GLU A 208 25.19 42.50 -18.25
CA GLU A 208 25.48 42.95 -19.61
C GLU A 208 24.59 44.15 -20.00
N LEU A 209 23.28 44.03 -19.76
CA LEU A 209 22.31 45.09 -20.06
C LEU A 209 22.55 46.36 -19.24
N GLU A 210 22.94 46.24 -17.97
CA GLU A 210 23.32 47.38 -17.12
C GLU A 210 24.60 48.05 -17.62
N GLY A 211 25.57 47.28 -18.11
CA GLY A 211 26.77 47.80 -18.77
C GLY A 211 26.44 48.61 -20.04
N GLN A 212 25.59 48.06 -20.91
CA GLN A 212 25.12 48.75 -22.11
C GLN A 212 24.30 50.00 -21.77
N LEU A 213 23.47 49.96 -20.71
CA LEU A 213 22.70 51.10 -20.23
C LEU A 213 23.61 52.25 -19.77
N LYS A 214 24.70 51.94 -19.07
CA LYS A 214 25.71 52.94 -18.67
C LYS A 214 26.35 53.60 -19.89
N GLY A 215 26.70 52.83 -20.92
CA GLY A 215 27.22 53.38 -22.19
C GLY A 215 26.23 54.32 -22.89
N LEU A 216 24.93 54.00 -22.85
CA LEU A 216 23.87 54.87 -23.39
C LEU A 216 23.56 56.09 -22.52
N ALA A 217 24.02 56.13 -21.27
CA ALA A 217 23.77 57.25 -20.36
C ALA A 217 24.68 58.46 -20.67
N GLU A 218 25.84 58.25 -21.27
CA GLU A 218 26.75 59.33 -21.65
C GLU A 218 26.16 60.21 -22.77
N PRO A 219 26.16 61.55 -22.61
CA PRO A 219 25.64 62.46 -23.62
C PRO A 219 26.57 62.50 -24.83
N VAL A 220 26.05 62.11 -25.99
CA VAL A 220 26.74 62.28 -27.27
C VAL A 220 26.52 63.72 -27.73
N ARG A 221 27.58 64.55 -27.67
CA ARG A 221 27.62 65.86 -28.34
C ARG A 221 28.43 65.72 -29.61
N GLU A 222 27.76 65.40 -30.71
CA GLU A 222 28.40 65.43 -32.02
C GLU A 222 28.48 66.88 -32.52
N ALA A 223 29.71 67.33 -32.78
CA ALA A 223 29.98 68.67 -33.29
C ALA A 223 29.64 68.75 -34.79
N GLY A 224 28.80 69.72 -35.17
CA GLY A 224 28.45 69.99 -36.58
C GLY A 224 27.06 69.53 -37.03
N ILE A 225 26.19 69.09 -36.12
CA ILE A 225 24.82 68.62 -36.41
C ILE A 225 23.79 69.73 -36.12
N ASP A 226 22.73 69.83 -36.93
CA ASP A 226 21.62 70.78 -36.70
C ASP A 226 20.78 70.40 -35.46
N SER A 227 20.15 71.39 -34.83
CA SER A 227 19.38 71.24 -33.58
C SER A 227 18.23 70.24 -33.70
N THR A 228 17.66 70.07 -34.90
CA THR A 228 16.55 69.14 -35.16
C THR A 228 17.02 67.68 -35.18
N GLU A 229 18.18 67.42 -35.80
CA GLU A 229 18.81 66.10 -35.83
C GLU A 229 19.35 65.70 -34.45
N GLN A 230 19.89 66.65 -33.68
CA GLN A 230 20.28 66.44 -32.28
C GLN A 230 19.09 66.03 -31.40
N ALA A 231 17.93 66.68 -31.56
CA ALA A 231 16.72 66.34 -30.81
C ALA A 231 16.19 64.93 -31.16
N GLN A 232 16.32 64.51 -32.43
CA GLN A 232 15.90 63.19 -32.88
C GLN A 232 16.81 62.08 -32.32
N LEU A 233 18.13 62.29 -32.35
CA LEU A 233 19.12 61.38 -31.73
C LEU A 233 18.88 61.20 -30.23
N GLU A 234 18.58 62.28 -29.51
CA GLU A 234 18.30 62.22 -28.08
C GLU A 234 16.99 61.47 -27.78
N LYS A 235 15.97 61.66 -28.61
CA LYS A 235 14.70 60.92 -28.52
C LYS A 235 14.88 59.42 -28.75
N ASP A 236 15.66 59.01 -29.74
CA ASP A 236 15.94 57.61 -30.01
C ASP A 236 16.80 56.99 -28.89
N ARG A 237 17.77 57.72 -28.35
CA ARG A 237 18.54 57.32 -27.16
C ARG A 237 17.63 57.08 -25.95
N LEU A 238 16.70 57.99 -25.67
CA LEU A 238 15.73 57.83 -24.57
C LEU A 238 14.82 56.62 -24.78
N ARG A 239 14.42 56.35 -26.03
CA ARG A 239 13.63 55.17 -26.37
C ARG A 239 14.42 53.89 -26.12
N ASP A 240 15.70 53.86 -26.48
CA ASP A 240 16.54 52.68 -26.28
C ASP A 240 16.91 52.48 -24.82
N GLN A 241 17.20 53.54 -24.06
CA GLN A 241 17.32 53.47 -22.60
C GLN A 241 16.06 52.86 -21.97
N ARG A 242 14.85 53.29 -22.36
CA ARG A 242 13.59 52.71 -21.84
C ARG A 242 13.46 51.22 -22.17
N LYS A 243 13.82 50.79 -23.38
CA LYS A 243 13.81 49.36 -23.75
C LYS A 243 14.80 48.57 -22.90
N MET A 244 15.99 49.11 -22.67
CA MET A 244 17.04 48.46 -21.89
C MET A 244 16.66 48.34 -20.41
N VAL A 245 16.14 49.41 -19.79
CA VAL A 245 15.60 49.37 -18.42
C VAL A 245 14.48 48.32 -18.31
N SER A 246 13.59 48.22 -19.31
CA SER A 246 12.55 47.18 -19.32
C SER A 246 13.14 45.77 -19.36
N ARG A 247 14.19 45.53 -20.16
CA ARG A 247 14.88 44.23 -20.23
C ARG A 247 15.60 43.91 -18.92
N VAL A 248 16.33 44.86 -18.32
CA VAL A 248 16.96 44.71 -17.00
C VAL A 248 15.92 44.33 -15.96
N THR A 249 14.77 45.02 -15.93
CA THR A 249 13.68 44.73 -14.99
C THR A 249 13.14 43.30 -15.16
N ARG A 250 13.05 42.80 -16.40
CA ARG A 250 12.62 41.42 -16.67
C ARG A 250 13.67 40.40 -16.23
N ALA A 251 14.95 40.69 -16.46
CA ALA A 251 16.05 39.84 -16.03
C ALA A 251 16.08 39.72 -14.50
N VAL A 252 15.96 40.84 -13.78
CA VAL A 252 15.83 40.87 -12.30
C VAL A 252 14.64 40.03 -11.82
N LYS A 253 13.45 40.22 -12.42
CA LYS A 253 12.26 39.43 -12.06
C LYS A 253 12.46 37.94 -12.32
N THR A 254 13.13 37.58 -13.40
CA THR A 254 13.41 36.18 -13.75
C THR A 254 14.36 35.56 -12.74
N SER A 255 15.44 36.27 -12.38
CA SER A 255 16.40 35.85 -11.36
C SER A 255 15.72 35.60 -10.01
N GLN A 256 14.98 36.58 -9.49
CA GLN A 256 14.21 36.46 -8.24
C GLN A 256 13.20 35.30 -8.27
N ALA A 257 12.52 35.10 -9.41
CA ALA A 257 11.59 33.99 -9.56
C ALA A 257 12.30 32.62 -9.55
N MET A 258 13.51 32.53 -10.10
CA MET A 258 14.30 31.29 -10.07
C MET A 258 14.87 31.05 -8.67
N GLU A 259 15.32 32.07 -7.95
CA GLU A 259 15.76 31.97 -6.55
C GLU A 259 14.63 31.44 -5.66
N LYS A 260 13.45 32.04 -5.72
CA LYS A 260 12.27 31.57 -4.98
C LYS A 260 11.93 30.12 -5.33
N LYS A 261 12.00 29.76 -6.62
CA LYS A 261 11.76 28.39 -7.07
C LYS A 261 12.77 27.40 -6.47
N VAL A 262 14.05 27.80 -6.33
CA VAL A 262 15.07 26.98 -5.66
C VAL A 262 14.70 26.77 -4.20
N GLU A 263 14.31 27.83 -3.47
CA GLU A 263 13.87 27.73 -2.07
C GLU A 263 12.66 26.81 -1.91
N ASP A 264 11.63 26.99 -2.74
CA ASP A 264 10.42 26.16 -2.72
C ASP A 264 10.75 24.68 -2.97
N LEU A 265 11.66 24.39 -3.91
CA LEU A 265 12.12 23.04 -4.21
C LEU A 265 12.97 22.45 -3.07
N GLN A 266 13.87 23.23 -2.47
CA GLN A 266 14.66 22.80 -1.31
C GLN A 266 13.78 22.44 -0.12
N TRP A 267 12.73 23.24 0.14
CA TRP A 267 11.75 22.94 1.17
C TRP A 267 10.98 21.65 0.85
N ALA A 268 10.58 21.47 -0.41
CA ALA A 268 9.89 20.25 -0.85
C ALA A 268 10.79 19.00 -0.71
N ILE A 269 12.08 19.11 -1.00
CA ILE A 269 13.07 18.03 -0.78
C ILE A 269 13.12 17.66 0.70
N LYS A 270 13.31 18.64 1.58
CA LYS A 270 13.39 18.38 3.02
C LYS A 270 12.15 17.65 3.55
N LYS A 271 10.96 18.10 3.14
CA LYS A 271 9.71 17.43 3.52
C LYS A 271 9.61 16.01 2.96
N ASN A 272 10.02 15.81 1.70
CA ASN A 272 10.04 14.49 1.08
C ASN A 272 11.01 13.54 1.79
N GLU A 273 12.17 14.01 2.25
CA GLU A 273 13.11 13.21 3.06
C GLU A 273 12.49 12.73 4.38
N GLU A 274 11.75 13.60 5.07
CA GLU A 274 11.00 13.23 6.28
C GLU A 274 9.95 12.14 5.95
N ASP A 275 9.21 12.30 4.84
CA ASP A 275 8.23 11.32 4.37
C ASP A 275 8.90 9.98 3.98
N GLN A 276 10.10 10.01 3.38
CA GLN A 276 10.88 8.82 3.05
C GLN A 276 11.30 8.06 4.30
N VAL A 277 11.77 8.75 5.35
CA VAL A 277 12.14 8.11 6.62
C VAL A 277 10.93 7.46 7.26
N ALA A 278 9.80 8.16 7.34
CA ALA A 278 8.56 7.61 7.86
C ALA A 278 8.09 6.38 7.06
N LYS A 279 8.19 6.44 5.73
CA LYS A 279 7.81 5.34 4.84
C LYS A 279 8.77 4.15 4.94
N GLN A 280 10.07 4.38 5.10
CA GLN A 280 11.08 3.34 5.30
C GLN A 280 10.81 2.58 6.59
N ASN A 281 10.51 3.28 7.70
CA ASN A 281 10.14 2.64 8.95
C ASN A 281 8.91 1.72 8.81
N GLU A 282 7.93 2.12 7.99
CA GLU A 282 6.75 1.29 7.72
C GLU A 282 7.09 0.07 6.86
N VAL A 283 7.97 0.22 5.86
CA VAL A 283 8.52 -0.91 5.09
C VAL A 283 9.23 -1.89 6.02
N ASP A 284 10.06 -1.41 6.94
CA ASP A 284 10.84 -2.26 7.84
C ASP A 284 9.93 -3.05 8.81
N ARG A 285 8.89 -2.40 9.36
CA ARG A 285 7.88 -3.06 10.19
C ARG A 285 7.12 -4.12 9.40
N GLN A 286 6.67 -3.79 8.19
CA GLN A 286 5.95 -4.74 7.36
C GLN A 286 6.84 -5.92 6.92
N GLN A 287 8.14 -5.68 6.72
CA GLN A 287 9.11 -6.74 6.44
C GLN A 287 9.24 -7.70 7.62
N GLN A 288 9.22 -7.20 8.86
CA GLN A 288 9.20 -8.06 10.05
C GLN A 288 7.95 -8.95 10.07
N VAL A 289 6.76 -8.38 9.81
CA VAL A 289 5.50 -9.15 9.73
C VAL A 289 5.60 -10.25 8.67
N VAL A 290 6.15 -9.96 7.49
CA VAL A 290 6.35 -10.97 6.44
C VAL A 290 7.29 -12.08 6.91
N ASN A 291 8.38 -11.73 7.59
CA ASN A 291 9.34 -12.72 8.11
C ASN A 291 8.69 -13.61 9.18
N ASP A 292 7.93 -13.03 10.11
CA ASP A 292 7.22 -13.77 11.17
C ASP A 292 6.19 -14.74 10.58
N LEU A 293 5.45 -14.32 9.54
CA LEU A 293 4.51 -15.18 8.83
C LEU A 293 5.20 -16.30 8.05
N GLN A 294 6.36 -16.03 7.44
CA GLN A 294 7.17 -17.06 6.80
C GLN A 294 7.67 -18.11 7.79
N GLU A 295 8.11 -17.68 8.98
CA GLU A 295 8.51 -18.57 10.05
C GLU A 295 7.32 -19.40 10.55
N LYS A 296 6.18 -18.75 10.80
CA LYS A 296 4.92 -19.42 11.18
C LYS A 296 4.56 -20.51 10.18
N LEU A 297 4.59 -20.20 8.88
CA LEU A 297 4.29 -21.16 7.80
C LEU A 297 5.25 -22.36 7.81
N ARG A 298 6.56 -22.12 7.96
CA ARG A 298 7.58 -23.19 8.03
C ARG A 298 7.40 -24.11 9.23
N ASN A 299 6.88 -23.58 10.33
CA ASN A 299 6.67 -24.32 11.58
C ASN A 299 5.36 -25.14 11.61
N ILE A 300 4.50 -25.03 10.58
CA ILE A 300 3.29 -25.86 10.49
C ILE A 300 3.67 -27.30 10.11
N ARG A 301 3.56 -28.18 11.10
CA ARG A 301 3.75 -29.63 10.99
C ARG A 301 2.42 -30.37 11.00
#